data_AF-A0A6A1UPQ4-F1
#
_entry.id   AF-A0A6A1UPQ4-F1
#
_cell.length_a   1.000
_cell.length_b   1.000
_cell.length_c   1.000
_cell.angle_alpha   90.00
_cell.angle_beta   90.00
_cell.angle_gamma   90.00
#
_symmetry.space_group_name_H-M   'P 1'
#
loop_
_entity.id
_entity.type
_entity.pdbx_description
1 polymer ?
#
loop_
_entity_poly.entity_id
_entity_poly.type
_entity_poly.pdbx_seq_one_letter_code
_entity_poly.pdbx_strand_id
1 'polypeptide(L)'
;MGGIIYLDIGVNLQRSTRLDELYRCMDDLLNMPSTQQVLPQHLHEKYVEELLDGSVRLLDICGITREIMLQIKEHVRALQSALRRRKGDLSIESSINSYTCFRKKMKKDAKKLIKALKQMENLCAESPVSHQDQLLSAVIRVLREVCSMNVSIFQSLLLFLTAPVSRSKATGWSLVSKLMHKGVIACEEKQEKVNEMQIVDAALRALSRYAAGEGAEAEKTQNAHKRLEDLEISIEDLENGLECLFRRLVKTRASLLNIIG
;
A
#
# COMPACT_ATOMS: atom_id res chain seq x y z
N MET A 1 4.05 23.15 -6.54
CA MET A 1 4.71 21.86 -6.18
C MET A 1 3.75 20.70 -6.43
N GLY A 2 3.35 20.46 -7.69
CA GLY A 2 2.41 19.39 -8.06
C GLY A 2 3.06 18.13 -8.62
N GLY A 3 4.39 18.07 -8.73
CA GLY A 3 5.08 16.98 -9.46
C GLY A 3 5.05 15.60 -8.81
N ILE A 4 4.73 15.48 -7.52
CA ILE A 4 4.74 14.21 -6.77
C ILE A 4 3.47 13.39 -7.07
N ILE A 5 2.32 14.06 -7.17
CA ILE A 5 1.02 13.48 -7.52
C ILE A 5 1.08 12.87 -8.93
N TYR A 6 1.65 13.59 -9.91
CA TYR A 6 1.70 13.10 -11.30
C TYR A 6 2.62 11.90 -11.52
N LEU A 7 3.72 11.76 -10.76
CA LEU A 7 4.64 10.62 -10.92
C LEU A 7 4.13 9.32 -10.29
N ASP A 8 3.44 9.36 -9.14
CA ASP A 8 2.79 8.15 -8.60
C ASP A 8 1.48 7.83 -9.32
N ILE A 9 0.71 8.83 -9.74
CA ILE A 9 -0.47 8.60 -10.60
C ILE A 9 -0.04 8.01 -11.94
N GLY A 10 1.03 8.47 -12.58
CA GLY A 10 1.47 7.90 -13.87
C GLY A 10 1.84 6.42 -13.80
N VAL A 11 2.55 6.02 -12.74
CA VAL A 11 2.89 4.60 -12.52
C VAL A 11 1.68 3.79 -12.05
N ASN A 12 0.79 4.36 -11.25
CA ASN A 12 -0.46 3.72 -10.82
C ASN A 12 -1.49 3.61 -11.96
N LEU A 13 -1.55 4.55 -12.89
CA LEU A 13 -2.46 4.55 -14.05
C LEU A 13 -2.04 3.48 -15.06
N GLN A 14 -0.74 3.41 -15.38
CA GLN A 14 -0.21 2.34 -16.24
C GLN A 14 -0.36 0.95 -15.59
N ARG A 15 -0.21 0.85 -14.27
CA ARG A 15 -0.52 -0.39 -13.53
C ARG A 15 -2.01 -0.70 -13.52
N SER A 16 -2.88 0.31 -13.40
CA SER A 16 -4.34 0.15 -13.44
C SER A 16 -4.81 -0.36 -14.81
N THR A 17 -4.37 0.25 -15.91
CA THR A 17 -4.75 -0.19 -17.27
C THR A 17 -4.31 -1.62 -17.55
N ARG A 18 -3.05 -1.96 -17.19
CA ARG A 18 -2.55 -3.34 -17.33
C ARG A 18 -3.30 -4.33 -16.45
N LEU A 19 -3.66 -3.94 -15.23
CA LEU A 19 -4.42 -4.78 -14.31
C LEU A 19 -5.82 -5.04 -14.88
N ASP A 20 -6.48 -4.02 -15.41
CA ASP A 20 -7.79 -4.12 -16.04
C ASP A 20 -7.79 -5.08 -17.23
N GLU A 21 -6.78 -4.96 -18.10
CA GLU A 21 -6.59 -5.87 -19.23
C GLU A 21 -6.36 -7.31 -18.77
N LEU A 22 -5.53 -7.53 -17.75
CA LEU A 22 -5.25 -8.88 -17.26
C LEU A 22 -6.43 -9.52 -16.55
N TYR A 23 -7.21 -8.78 -15.76
CA TYR A 23 -8.45 -9.29 -15.19
C TYR A 23 -9.48 -9.62 -16.28
N ARG A 24 -9.56 -8.82 -17.35
CA ARG A 24 -10.40 -9.15 -18.52
C ARG A 24 -9.93 -10.42 -19.21
N CYS A 25 -8.64 -10.54 -19.54
CA CYS A 25 -8.08 -11.73 -20.15
C CYS A 25 -8.32 -12.99 -19.30
N MET A 26 -8.15 -12.88 -17.98
CA MET A 26 -8.43 -13.96 -17.05
C MET A 26 -9.91 -14.31 -17.01
N ASP A 27 -10.81 -13.31 -16.94
CA ASP A 27 -12.25 -13.55 -16.99
C ASP A 27 -12.66 -14.25 -18.29
N ASP A 28 -12.16 -13.79 -19.44
CA ASP A 28 -12.44 -14.42 -20.74
C ASP A 28 -11.95 -15.87 -20.76
N LEU A 29 -10.74 -16.14 -20.30
CA LEU A 29 -10.16 -17.49 -20.22
C LEU A 29 -10.94 -18.41 -19.29
N LEU A 30 -11.32 -17.95 -18.10
CA LEU A 30 -12.08 -18.75 -17.13
C LEU A 30 -13.51 -19.04 -17.61
N ASN A 31 -14.08 -18.19 -18.47
CA ASN A 31 -15.41 -18.37 -19.03
C ASN A 31 -15.43 -19.21 -20.32
N MET A 32 -14.28 -19.61 -20.88
CA MET A 32 -14.24 -20.48 -22.05
C MET A 32 -14.75 -21.89 -21.71
N PRO A 33 -15.64 -22.49 -22.53
CA PRO A 33 -16.13 -23.84 -22.29
C PRO A 33 -15.02 -24.90 -22.18
N SER A 34 -13.94 -24.72 -22.94
CA SER A 34 -12.77 -25.61 -22.89
C SER A 34 -12.04 -25.52 -21.55
N THR A 35 -11.90 -24.32 -20.98
CA THR A 35 -11.29 -24.14 -19.65
C THR A 35 -12.17 -24.75 -18.57
N GLN A 36 -13.49 -24.54 -18.65
CA GLN A 36 -14.46 -25.09 -17.71
C GLN A 36 -14.52 -26.63 -17.74
N GLN A 37 -14.14 -27.26 -18.86
CA GLN A 37 -14.07 -28.71 -18.98
C GLN A 37 -12.73 -29.30 -18.52
N VAL A 38 -11.62 -28.58 -18.72
CA VAL A 38 -10.26 -29.06 -18.39
C VAL A 38 -9.92 -28.84 -16.93
N LEU A 39 -10.17 -27.66 -16.36
CA LEU A 39 -9.80 -27.34 -14.97
C LEU A 39 -10.32 -28.35 -13.91
N PRO A 40 -11.58 -28.83 -14.00
CA PRO A 40 -12.09 -29.81 -13.03
C PRO A 40 -11.36 -31.15 -13.07
N GLN A 41 -10.81 -31.54 -14.24
CA GLN A 41 -10.08 -32.81 -14.39
C GLN A 41 -8.76 -32.81 -13.61
N HIS A 42 -8.27 -31.63 -13.24
CA HIS A 42 -7.02 -31.42 -12.51
C HIS A 42 -7.26 -30.94 -11.06
N LEU A 43 -8.46 -31.16 -10.51
CA LEU A 43 -8.89 -30.65 -9.20
C LEU A 43 -7.95 -31.00 -8.04
N HIS A 44 -7.41 -32.22 -8.08
CA HIS A 44 -6.59 -32.79 -7.01
C HIS A 44 -5.11 -32.44 -7.16
N GLU A 45 -4.76 -31.63 -8.16
CA GLU A 45 -3.40 -31.17 -8.29
C GLU A 45 -3.10 -30.08 -7.27
N LYS A 46 -1.96 -30.23 -6.59
CA LYS A 46 -1.43 -29.34 -5.56
C LYS A 46 -1.48 -27.86 -5.95
N TYR A 47 -1.32 -27.53 -7.24
CA TYR A 47 -1.33 -26.14 -7.70
C TYR A 47 -2.72 -25.47 -7.58
N VAL A 48 -3.82 -26.23 -7.74
CA VAL A 48 -5.19 -25.69 -7.62
C VAL A 48 -5.46 -25.28 -6.19
N GLU A 49 -5.08 -26.13 -5.24
CA GLU A 49 -5.16 -25.85 -3.80
C GLU A 49 -4.30 -24.65 -3.42
N GLU A 50 -3.05 -24.59 -3.91
CA GLU A 50 -2.13 -23.46 -3.67
C GLU A 50 -2.68 -22.13 -4.24
N LEU A 51 -3.33 -22.17 -5.40
CA LEU A 51 -3.98 -21.01 -5.99
C LEU A 51 -5.18 -20.54 -5.16
N LEU A 52 -6.02 -21.47 -4.71
CA LEU A 52 -7.17 -21.16 -3.86
C LEU A 52 -6.73 -20.60 -2.51
N ASP A 53 -5.70 -21.17 -1.87
CA ASP A 53 -5.09 -20.61 -0.65
C ASP A 53 -4.52 -19.21 -0.90
N GLY A 54 -3.77 -19.04 -2.00
CA GLY A 54 -3.23 -17.74 -2.42
C GLY A 54 -4.32 -16.68 -2.57
N SER A 55 -5.48 -17.04 -3.13
CA SER A 55 -6.62 -16.13 -3.28
C SER A 55 -7.21 -15.69 -1.94
N VAL A 56 -7.32 -16.59 -0.95
CA VAL A 56 -7.78 -16.26 0.42
C VAL A 56 -6.81 -15.29 1.06
N ARG A 57 -5.51 -15.59 1.00
CA ARG A 57 -4.48 -14.75 1.59
C ARG A 57 -4.45 -13.35 0.98
N LEU A 58 -4.69 -13.21 -0.33
CA LEU A 58 -4.82 -11.90 -0.98
C LEU A 58 -6.06 -11.15 -0.47
N LEU A 59 -7.19 -11.83 -0.30
CA LEU A 59 -8.41 -11.23 0.25
C LEU A 59 -8.20 -10.77 1.70
N ASP A 60 -7.53 -11.56 2.53
CA ASP A 60 -7.21 -11.19 3.92
C ASP A 60 -6.33 -9.94 3.98
N ILE A 61 -5.25 -9.91 3.17
CA ILE A 61 -4.36 -8.74 3.08
C ILE A 61 -5.12 -7.52 2.58
N CYS A 62 -6.00 -7.70 1.58
CA CYS A 62 -6.86 -6.63 1.08
C CYS A 62 -7.77 -6.09 2.17
N GLY A 63 -8.45 -6.97 2.92
CA GLY A 63 -9.33 -6.60 4.02
C GLY A 63 -8.60 -5.82 5.12
N ILE A 64 -7.44 -6.30 5.57
CA ILE A 64 -6.64 -5.60 6.58
C ILE A 64 -6.14 -4.25 6.05
N THR A 65 -5.74 -4.18 4.78
CA THR A 65 -5.27 -2.93 4.16
C THR A 65 -6.39 -1.89 4.07
N ARG A 66 -7.61 -2.32 3.73
CA ARG A 66 -8.80 -1.45 3.72
C ARG A 66 -9.13 -0.91 5.11
N GLU A 67 -9.07 -1.78 6.12
CA GLU A 67 -9.26 -1.36 7.52
C GLU A 67 -8.22 -0.32 7.95
N ILE A 68 -6.96 -0.49 7.54
CA ILE A 68 -5.92 0.53 7.76
C ILE A 68 -6.28 1.86 7.08
N MET A 69 -6.79 1.85 5.84
CA MET A 69 -7.20 3.08 5.14
C MET A 69 -8.34 3.81 5.86
N LEU A 70 -9.34 3.07 6.32
CA LEU A 70 -10.44 3.63 7.11
C LEU A 70 -9.91 4.32 8.37
N GLN A 71 -9.00 3.67 9.11
CA GLN A 71 -8.40 4.27 10.31
C GLN A 71 -7.56 5.52 9.97
N ILE A 72 -6.83 5.54 8.84
CA ILE A 72 -6.12 6.76 8.40
C ILE A 72 -7.11 7.90 8.20
N LYS A 73 -8.22 7.64 7.48
CA LYS A 73 -9.26 8.63 7.20
C LYS A 73 -9.90 9.18 8.47
N GLU A 74 -10.23 8.30 9.42
CA GLU A 74 -10.78 8.68 10.73
C GLU A 74 -9.83 9.59 11.51
N HIS A 75 -8.55 9.23 11.59
CA HIS A 75 -7.55 10.03 12.28
C HIS A 75 -7.28 11.39 11.59
N VAL A 76 -7.29 11.43 10.25
CA VAL A 76 -7.17 12.66 9.47
C VAL A 76 -8.35 13.58 9.74
N ARG A 77 -9.59 13.06 9.71
CA ARG A 77 -10.81 13.81 10.03
C ARG A 77 -10.83 14.31 11.47
N ALA A 78 -10.37 13.49 12.41
CA ALA A 78 -10.24 13.90 13.81
C ALA A 78 -9.27 15.08 13.97
N LEU A 79 -8.12 15.04 13.28
CA LEU A 79 -7.15 16.15 13.26
C LEU A 79 -7.73 17.41 12.64
N GLN A 80 -8.34 17.33 11.45
CA GLN A 80 -8.99 18.48 10.81
C GLN A 80 -10.06 19.08 11.73
N SER A 81 -10.85 18.22 12.38
CA SER A 81 -11.89 18.66 13.32
C SER A 81 -11.30 19.36 14.54
N ALA A 82 -10.17 18.88 15.08
CA ALA A 82 -9.45 19.53 16.17
C ALA A 82 -8.88 20.90 15.75
N LEU A 83 -8.28 20.99 14.56
CA LEU A 83 -7.73 22.25 14.03
C LEU A 83 -8.82 23.30 13.73
N ARG A 84 -10.05 22.88 13.40
CA ARG A 84 -11.19 23.79 13.15
C ARG A 84 -11.84 24.33 14.42
N ARG A 85 -11.84 23.55 15.50
CA ARG A 85 -12.47 23.95 16.77
C ARG A 85 -11.55 24.93 17.50
N ARG A 86 -12.02 26.12 17.85
CA ARG A 86 -11.31 27.13 18.67
C ARG A 86 -11.04 26.69 20.14
N LYS A 87 -11.00 25.38 20.43
CA LYS A 87 -11.12 24.80 21.79
C LYS A 87 -9.78 24.65 22.54
N GLY A 88 -8.79 25.49 22.22
CA GLY A 88 -7.48 25.56 22.89
C GLY A 88 -6.50 24.44 22.52
N ASP A 89 -5.22 24.68 22.82
CA ASP A 89 -4.07 23.88 22.37
C ASP A 89 -4.11 22.41 22.82
N LEU A 90 -4.65 22.14 24.01
CA LEU A 90 -4.71 20.79 24.60
C LEU A 90 -5.52 19.79 23.75
N SER A 91 -6.58 20.26 23.07
CA SER A 91 -7.39 19.40 22.19
C SER A 91 -6.66 19.02 20.91
N ILE A 92 -5.83 19.92 20.38
CA ILE A 92 -5.03 19.70 19.17
C ILE A 92 -3.87 18.77 19.52
N GLU A 93 -3.19 19.01 20.64
CA GLU A 93 -2.09 18.18 21.12
C GLU A 93 -2.52 16.71 21.31
N SER A 94 -3.64 16.48 21.99
CA SER A 94 -4.20 15.13 22.19
C SER A 94 -4.50 14.42 20.85
N SER A 95 -5.05 15.15 19.88
CA SER A 95 -5.35 14.62 18.54
C SER A 95 -4.08 14.28 17.76
N ILE A 96 -3.03 15.11 17.85
CA ILE A 96 -1.72 14.85 17.24
C ILE A 96 -1.04 13.64 17.90
N ASN A 97 -1.13 13.51 19.22
CA ASN A 97 -0.59 12.37 19.96
C ASN A 97 -1.31 11.07 19.55
N SER A 98 -2.64 11.11 19.45
CA SER A 98 -3.46 10.00 18.96
C SER A 98 -3.04 9.56 17.54
N TYR A 99 -2.96 10.50 16.59
CA TYR A 99 -2.48 10.23 15.23
C TYR A 99 -1.06 9.66 15.22
N THR A 100 -0.15 10.21 16.04
CA THR A 100 1.25 9.75 16.11
C THR A 100 1.35 8.32 16.63
N CYS A 101 0.55 7.96 17.64
CA CYS A 101 0.46 6.59 18.16
C CYS A 101 -0.10 5.64 17.10
N PHE A 102 -1.19 6.02 16.44
CA PHE A 102 -1.77 5.29 15.32
C PHE A 102 -0.75 5.07 14.20
N ARG A 103 -0.08 6.12 13.73
CA ARG A 103 0.94 6.08 12.67
C ARG A 103 2.04 5.07 12.99
N LYS A 104 2.49 4.98 14.25
CA LYS A 104 3.47 3.97 14.69
C LYS A 104 2.91 2.54 14.63
N LYS A 105 1.67 2.32 15.08
CA LYS A 105 1.00 1.02 15.03
C LYS A 105 0.80 0.58 13.58
N MET A 106 0.21 1.44 12.77
CA MET A 106 -0.03 1.22 11.35
C MET A 106 1.25 0.83 10.59
N LYS A 107 2.39 1.49 10.86
CA LYS A 107 3.69 1.10 10.27
C LYS A 107 4.13 -0.30 10.68
N LYS A 108 3.88 -0.72 11.93
CA LYS A 108 4.20 -2.08 12.38
C LYS A 108 3.31 -3.10 11.66
N ASP A 109 2.03 -2.81 11.53
CA ASP A 109 1.07 -3.73 10.89
C ASP A 109 1.33 -3.83 9.39
N ALA A 110 1.59 -2.71 8.70
CA ALA A 110 2.00 -2.72 7.29
C ALA A 110 3.29 -3.53 7.06
N LYS A 111 4.28 -3.46 7.96
CA LYS A 111 5.49 -4.29 7.87
C LYS A 111 5.19 -5.79 8.01
N LYS A 112 4.23 -6.18 8.86
CA LYS A 112 3.80 -7.58 8.97
C LYS A 112 3.14 -8.05 7.67
N LEU A 113 2.28 -7.23 7.08
CA LEU A 113 1.63 -7.52 5.80
C LEU A 113 2.64 -7.64 4.65
N ILE A 114 3.65 -6.75 4.59
CA ILE A 114 4.74 -6.86 3.61
C ILE A 114 5.49 -8.19 3.78
N LYS A 115 5.75 -8.62 5.01
CA LYS A 115 6.38 -9.93 5.28
C LYS A 115 5.48 -11.08 4.80
N ALA A 116 4.18 -11.01 5.03
CA ALA A 116 3.22 -12.01 4.57
C ALA A 116 3.17 -12.08 3.03
N LEU A 117 3.17 -10.93 2.33
CA LEU A 117 3.22 -10.85 0.87
C LEU A 117 4.49 -11.48 0.30
N LYS A 118 5.65 -11.24 0.91
CA LYS A 118 6.91 -11.88 0.49
C LYS A 118 6.88 -13.41 0.61
N GLN A 119 6.16 -13.93 1.60
CA GLN A 119 5.94 -15.37 1.72
C GLN A 119 4.97 -15.91 0.65
N MET A 120 4.06 -15.07 0.14
CA MET A 120 3.16 -15.43 -0.99
C MET A 120 3.88 -15.44 -2.34
N GLU A 121 4.87 -14.57 -2.52
CA GLU A 121 5.60 -14.44 -3.78
C GLU A 121 6.24 -15.77 -4.21
N ASN A 122 6.61 -16.61 -3.25
CA ASN A 122 7.10 -17.97 -3.47
C ASN A 122 6.03 -18.96 -3.96
N LEU A 123 4.74 -18.73 -3.67
CA LEU A 123 3.62 -19.53 -4.20
C LEU A 123 3.30 -19.15 -5.65
N CYS A 124 3.43 -17.86 -5.96
CA CYS A 124 3.22 -17.36 -7.32
C CYS A 124 4.45 -17.56 -8.23
N ALA A 125 5.61 -17.96 -7.67
CA ALA A 125 6.80 -18.38 -8.39
C ALA A 125 6.61 -19.72 -9.13
N GLU A 126 7.31 -19.88 -10.27
CA GLU A 126 7.15 -20.96 -11.24
C GLU A 126 7.39 -22.36 -10.63
N SER A 127 6.32 -23.04 -10.20
CA SER A 127 6.35 -24.50 -10.12
C SER A 127 6.23 -25.05 -11.55
N PRO A 128 7.02 -26.08 -11.94
CA PRO A 128 6.87 -26.67 -13.25
C PRO A 128 5.47 -27.28 -13.39
N VAL A 129 4.65 -26.70 -14.27
CA VAL A 129 3.39 -27.30 -14.71
C VAL A 129 3.75 -28.43 -15.66
N SER A 130 3.25 -29.65 -15.41
CA SER A 130 3.45 -30.77 -16.33
C SER A 130 2.96 -30.38 -17.73
N HIS A 131 3.82 -30.53 -18.74
CA HIS A 131 3.62 -30.02 -20.11
C HIS A 131 2.49 -30.72 -20.91
N GLN A 132 1.62 -31.50 -20.27
CA GLN A 132 0.64 -32.33 -20.98
C GLN A 132 -0.59 -31.56 -21.49
N ASP A 133 -0.96 -30.43 -20.88
CA ASP A 133 -2.11 -29.62 -21.33
C ASP A 133 -1.73 -28.14 -21.55
N GLN A 134 -1.73 -27.72 -22.82
CA GLN A 134 -1.38 -26.35 -23.23
C GLN A 134 -2.40 -25.32 -22.73
N LEU A 135 -3.69 -25.67 -22.69
CA LEU A 135 -4.75 -24.77 -22.24
C LEU A 135 -4.64 -24.56 -20.74
N LEU A 136 -4.42 -25.63 -19.98
CA LEU A 136 -4.22 -25.54 -18.53
C LEU A 136 -3.00 -24.69 -18.18
N SER A 137 -1.89 -24.91 -18.88
CA SER A 137 -0.66 -24.11 -18.72
C SER A 137 -0.91 -22.62 -18.98
N ALA A 138 -1.68 -22.29 -20.02
CA ALA A 138 -2.05 -20.91 -20.33
C ALA A 138 -2.88 -20.26 -19.20
N VAL A 139 -3.88 -20.98 -18.68
CA VAL A 139 -4.74 -20.51 -17.57
C VAL A 139 -3.91 -20.28 -16.31
N ILE A 140 -3.05 -21.24 -15.93
CA ILE A 140 -2.18 -21.12 -14.75
C ILE A 140 -1.24 -19.92 -14.90
N ARG A 141 -0.65 -19.71 -16.07
CA ARG A 141 0.25 -18.58 -16.32
C ARG A 141 -0.46 -17.24 -16.11
N VAL A 142 -1.66 -17.06 -16.63
CA VAL A 142 -2.43 -15.82 -16.47
C VAL A 142 -2.83 -15.60 -15.01
N LEU A 143 -3.27 -16.66 -14.30
CA LEU A 143 -3.61 -16.57 -12.87
C LEU A 143 -2.40 -16.19 -12.01
N ARG A 144 -1.21 -16.72 -12.32
CA ARG A 144 0.06 -16.34 -11.66
C ARG A 144 0.41 -14.89 -11.93
N GLU A 145 0.22 -14.41 -13.16
CA GLU A 145 0.48 -13.01 -13.51
C GLU A 145 -0.46 -12.05 -12.76
N VAL A 146 -1.75 -12.38 -12.69
CA VAL A 146 -2.74 -11.63 -11.89
C VAL A 146 -2.36 -11.64 -10.40
N CYS A 147 -1.98 -12.80 -9.84
CA CYS A 147 -1.47 -12.89 -8.47
C CYS A 147 -0.27 -11.95 -8.26
N SER A 148 0.74 -12.03 -9.12
CA SER A 148 1.98 -11.26 -9.03
C SER A 148 1.72 -9.76 -9.08
N MET A 149 0.80 -9.32 -9.93
CA MET A 149 0.39 -7.92 -10.00
C MET A 149 -0.34 -7.47 -8.74
N ASN A 150 -1.27 -8.27 -8.22
CA ASN A 150 -1.95 -7.97 -6.95
C ASN A 150 -0.93 -7.84 -5.80
N VAL A 151 0.01 -8.79 -5.70
CA VAL A 151 1.10 -8.76 -4.70
C VAL A 151 1.90 -7.47 -4.84
N SER A 152 2.31 -7.10 -6.06
CA SER A 152 3.08 -5.90 -6.33
C SER A 152 2.33 -4.61 -5.97
N ILE A 153 1.02 -4.56 -6.23
CA ILE A 153 0.15 -3.43 -5.86
C ILE A 153 0.08 -3.30 -4.34
N PHE A 154 -0.22 -4.39 -3.62
CA PHE A 154 -0.26 -4.36 -2.17
C PHE A 154 1.11 -4.02 -1.56
N GLN A 155 2.20 -4.58 -2.10
CA GLN A 155 3.56 -4.23 -1.66
C GLN A 155 3.82 -2.72 -1.80
N SER A 156 3.50 -2.14 -2.97
CA SER A 156 3.68 -0.71 -3.23
C SER A 156 2.87 0.16 -2.27
N LEU A 157 1.60 -0.20 -2.07
CA LEU A 157 0.70 0.50 -1.17
C LEU A 157 1.14 0.41 0.30
N LEU A 158 1.53 -0.77 0.76
CA LEU A 158 2.01 -0.95 2.13
C LEU A 158 3.36 -0.27 2.36
N LEU A 159 4.23 -0.24 1.34
CA LEU A 159 5.49 0.51 1.41
C LEU A 159 5.24 2.01 1.59
N PHE A 160 4.27 2.57 0.86
CA PHE A 160 3.80 3.94 1.06
C PHE A 160 3.40 4.20 2.53
N LEU A 161 2.67 3.28 3.16
CA LEU A 161 2.31 3.40 4.57
C LEU A 161 3.52 3.37 5.51
N THR A 162 4.57 2.60 5.17
CA THR A 162 5.75 2.42 6.01
C THR A 162 6.79 3.54 5.93
N ALA A 163 6.65 4.49 5.00
CA ALA A 163 7.67 5.50 4.73
C ALA A 163 8.24 6.14 6.02
N PRO A 164 9.58 6.24 6.15
CA PRO A 164 10.21 6.67 7.38
C PRO A 164 9.83 8.11 7.71
N VAL A 165 9.52 8.41 8.98
CA VAL A 165 9.39 9.82 9.38
C VAL A 165 10.79 10.43 9.26
N SER A 166 10.97 11.43 8.41
CA SER A 166 12.22 12.19 8.32
C SER A 166 12.47 12.84 9.68
N ARG A 167 13.27 12.20 10.53
CA ARG A 167 13.75 12.81 11.77
C ARG A 167 14.69 13.94 11.35
N SER A 168 14.46 15.16 11.82
CA SER A 168 15.52 16.16 11.79
C SER A 168 16.70 15.57 12.55
N LYS A 169 17.84 15.37 11.88
CA LYS A 169 19.05 14.84 12.51
C LYS A 169 19.48 15.80 13.62
N ALA A 170 19.15 15.46 14.86
CA ALA A 170 19.84 15.94 16.04
C ALA A 170 20.29 14.70 16.82
N THR A 171 21.27 14.00 16.26
CA THR A 171 22.05 12.99 16.99
C THR A 171 23.49 13.45 16.91
N GLY A 172 23.94 14.11 17.98
CA GLY A 172 25.30 14.61 18.19
C GLY A 172 26.35 13.51 18.34
N TRP A 173 26.28 12.47 17.53
CA TRP A 173 27.29 11.41 17.44
C TRP A 173 27.90 11.26 16.04
N SER A 174 27.46 12.01 15.04
CA SER A 174 27.98 11.89 13.67
C SER A 174 29.28 12.66 13.40
N LEU A 175 30.03 13.07 14.42
CA LEU A 175 31.26 13.86 14.27
C LEU A 175 32.54 13.18 14.77
N VAL A 176 32.56 11.86 15.03
CA VAL A 176 33.78 11.15 15.47
C VAL A 176 34.12 9.92 14.62
N SER A 177 33.89 9.98 13.30
CA SER A 177 34.34 8.90 12.41
C SER A 177 34.98 9.41 11.12
N LYS A 178 35.80 10.46 11.22
CA LYS A 178 36.68 10.91 10.14
C LYS A 178 38.16 10.88 10.54
N LEU A 179 38.64 9.70 10.89
CA LEU A 179 40.05 9.40 10.76
C LEU A 179 40.20 7.98 10.24
N MET A 180 40.85 7.87 9.07
CA MET A 180 41.33 6.64 8.42
C MET A 180 40.29 5.87 7.58
N HIS A 181 40.08 6.32 6.34
CA HIS A 181 40.68 5.70 5.15
C HIS A 181 40.28 6.48 3.90
N LYS A 182 41.25 6.64 3.02
CA LYS A 182 41.28 7.44 1.80
C LYS A 182 40.49 6.72 0.70
N GLY A 183 39.55 7.41 0.08
CA GLY A 183 38.80 6.95 -1.10
C GLY A 183 37.30 6.81 -0.82
N VAL A 184 36.54 7.89 -0.95
CA VAL A 184 35.08 7.86 -0.83
C VAL A 184 34.47 8.37 -2.13
N ILE A 185 33.89 7.40 -2.84
CA ILE A 185 32.95 7.54 -3.94
C ILE A 185 31.89 8.57 -3.56
N ALA A 186 31.60 9.51 -4.45
CA ALA A 186 30.48 10.42 -4.33
C ALA A 186 29.20 9.60 -4.11
N CYS A 187 28.67 9.63 -2.89
CA CYS A 187 27.37 9.05 -2.62
C CYS A 187 26.35 10.02 -3.20
N GLU A 188 25.83 9.71 -4.38
CA GLU A 188 24.63 10.36 -4.89
C GLU A 188 23.53 10.16 -3.84
N GLU A 189 23.21 11.22 -3.10
CA GLU A 189 21.99 11.27 -2.28
C GLU A 189 20.81 11.14 -3.25
N LYS A 190 20.36 9.90 -3.47
CA LYS A 190 19.05 9.65 -4.07
C LYS A 190 18.04 10.37 -3.20
N GLN A 191 17.51 11.48 -3.73
CA GLN A 191 16.50 12.27 -3.07
C GLN A 191 15.29 11.37 -2.82
N GLU A 192 15.14 10.89 -1.58
CA GLU A 192 14.00 10.06 -1.18
C GLU A 192 12.72 10.87 -1.44
N LYS A 193 11.92 10.41 -2.39
CA LYS A 193 10.60 10.97 -2.71
C LYS A 193 9.76 10.98 -1.43
N VAL A 194 9.51 12.18 -0.89
CA VAL A 194 8.71 12.35 0.33
C VAL A 194 7.25 12.12 -0.01
N ASN A 195 6.60 11.19 0.68
CA ASN A 195 5.18 10.91 0.49
C ASN A 195 4.28 11.78 1.38
N GLU A 196 2.98 11.86 1.04
CA GLU A 196 1.97 12.74 1.64
C GLU A 196 1.89 12.55 3.16
N MET A 197 1.99 11.30 3.61
CA MET A 197 2.01 10.98 5.04
C MET A 197 3.25 11.56 5.74
N GLN A 198 4.44 11.54 5.13
CA GLN A 198 5.64 12.18 5.69
C GLN A 198 5.51 13.71 5.72
N ILE A 199 4.80 14.30 4.75
CA ILE A 199 4.51 15.73 4.71
C ILE A 199 3.58 16.11 5.88
N VAL A 200 2.52 15.35 6.11
CA VAL A 200 1.63 15.52 7.27
C VAL A 200 2.41 15.31 8.58
N ASP A 201 3.21 14.25 8.69
CA ASP A 201 4.06 13.98 9.85
C ASP A 201 4.99 15.17 10.16
N ALA A 202 5.51 15.86 9.15
CA ALA A 202 6.35 17.06 9.33
C ALA A 202 5.54 18.30 9.75
N ALA A 203 4.38 18.52 9.14
CA ALA A 203 3.49 19.63 9.47
C ALA A 203 2.97 19.53 10.91
N LEU A 204 2.53 18.34 11.34
CA LEU A 204 2.07 18.12 12.71
C LEU A 204 3.20 18.29 13.73
N ARG A 205 4.43 17.85 13.43
CA ARG A 205 5.60 18.11 14.30
C ARG A 205 5.98 19.59 14.37
N ALA A 206 5.75 20.36 13.31
CA ALA A 206 5.95 21.81 13.35
C ALA A 206 4.89 22.49 14.23
N LEU A 207 3.64 22.00 14.18
CA LEU A 207 2.56 22.44 15.08
C LEU A 207 2.84 22.09 16.54
N SER A 208 3.24 20.86 16.86
CA SER A 208 3.49 20.45 18.26
C SER A 208 4.65 21.18 18.93
N ARG A 209 5.65 21.62 18.15
CA ARG A 209 6.78 22.41 18.70
C ARG A 209 6.39 23.86 19.04
N TYR A 210 5.24 24.33 18.58
CA TYR A 210 4.79 25.71 18.72
C TYR A 210 3.95 25.96 19.97
N ALA A 211 3.29 24.94 20.52
CA ALA A 211 2.58 25.03 21.82
C ALA A 211 3.50 25.41 23.01
N ALA A 212 4.78 25.69 22.77
CA ALA A 212 5.80 26.08 23.74
C ALA A 212 6.46 27.47 23.48
N GLY A 213 6.05 28.28 22.48
CA GLY A 213 6.61 29.64 22.29
C GLY A 213 6.29 30.38 20.96
N GLU A 214 6.25 31.72 21.03
CA GLU A 214 5.72 32.78 20.14
C GLU A 214 5.85 32.67 18.59
N GLY A 215 4.82 33.21 17.88
CA GLY A 215 4.85 33.61 16.45
C GLY A 215 4.50 32.58 15.34
N ALA A 216 3.52 32.95 14.47
CA ALA A 216 3.04 32.25 13.26
C ALA A 216 2.11 31.02 13.44
N GLU A 217 1.21 31.05 14.41
CA GLU A 217 0.19 30.00 14.67
C GLU A 217 -0.72 29.75 13.46
N ALA A 218 -1.27 30.82 12.87
CA ALA A 218 -2.25 30.73 11.80
C ALA A 218 -1.66 30.12 10.52
N GLU A 219 -0.42 30.47 10.16
CA GLU A 219 0.23 29.94 8.96
C GLU A 219 0.54 28.44 9.10
N LYS A 220 1.08 28.01 10.25
CA LYS A 220 1.39 26.60 10.51
C LYS A 220 0.11 25.76 10.57
N THR A 221 -0.94 26.29 11.21
CA THR A 221 -2.26 25.64 11.30
C THR A 221 -2.88 25.50 9.92
N GLN A 222 -2.84 26.56 9.11
CA GLN A 222 -3.33 26.54 7.73
C GLN A 222 -2.55 25.55 6.86
N ASN A 223 -1.22 25.52 7.00
CA ASN A 223 -0.38 24.55 6.30
C ASN A 223 -0.76 23.11 6.68
N ALA A 224 -0.86 22.79 7.98
CA ALA A 224 -1.26 21.46 8.41
C ALA A 224 -2.66 21.07 7.94
N HIS A 225 -3.63 21.99 7.98
CA HIS A 225 -4.97 21.76 7.45
C HIS A 225 -4.92 21.40 5.96
N LYS A 226 -4.18 22.18 5.15
CA LYS A 226 -4.01 21.90 3.73
C LYS A 226 -3.38 20.53 3.48
N ARG A 227 -2.34 20.16 4.24
CA ARG A 227 -1.69 18.84 4.08
C ARG A 227 -2.61 17.68 4.47
N LEU A 228 -3.46 17.88 5.47
CA LEU A 228 -4.46 16.89 5.86
C LEU A 228 -5.55 16.73 4.80
N GLU A 229 -5.97 17.82 4.15
CA GLU A 229 -6.91 17.79 3.01
C GLU A 229 -6.31 17.07 1.80
N ASP A 230 -5.07 17.40 1.41
CA ASP A 230 -4.34 16.69 0.34
C ASP A 230 -4.25 15.17 0.63
N LEU A 231 -3.97 14.81 1.90
CA LEU A 231 -3.91 13.41 2.32
C LEU A 231 -5.30 12.74 2.30
N GLU A 232 -6.36 13.41 2.73
CA GLU A 232 -7.72 12.84 2.72
C GLU A 232 -8.17 12.50 1.30
N ILE A 233 -7.93 13.39 0.33
CA ILE A 233 -8.22 13.14 -1.09
C ILE A 233 -7.44 11.91 -1.58
N SER A 234 -6.14 11.87 -1.28
CA SER A 234 -5.29 10.74 -1.66
C SER A 234 -5.76 9.41 -1.05
N ILE A 235 -6.23 9.42 0.20
CA ILE A 235 -6.77 8.22 0.87
C ILE A 235 -8.09 7.79 0.24
N GLU A 236 -8.96 8.73 -0.12
CA GLU A 236 -10.22 8.43 -0.80
C GLU A 236 -9.99 7.74 -2.16
N ASP A 237 -9.03 8.23 -2.96
CA ASP A 237 -8.63 7.59 -4.21
C ASP A 237 -8.11 6.16 -3.99
N LEU A 238 -7.27 5.97 -2.97
CA LEU A 238 -6.74 4.65 -2.60
C LEU A 238 -7.82 3.70 -2.09
N GLU A 239 -8.77 4.17 -1.29
CA GLU A 239 -9.93 3.39 -0.83
C GLU A 239 -10.78 2.90 -2.00
N ASN A 240 -11.07 3.80 -2.96
CA ASN A 240 -11.83 3.46 -4.16
C ASN A 240 -11.10 2.41 -5.01
N GLY A 241 -9.78 2.56 -5.18
CA GLY A 241 -8.93 1.59 -5.87
C GLY A 241 -8.91 0.22 -5.18
N LEU A 242 -8.77 0.21 -3.85
CA LEU A 242 -8.80 -1.02 -3.04
C LEU A 242 -10.15 -1.72 -3.09
N GLU A 243 -11.25 -0.97 -3.09
CA GLU A 243 -12.59 -1.53 -3.20
C GLU A 243 -12.81 -2.18 -4.57
N CYS A 244 -12.32 -1.54 -5.65
CA CYS A 244 -12.31 -2.13 -6.98
C CYS A 244 -11.51 -3.45 -7.00
N LEU A 245 -10.30 -3.43 -6.43
CA LEU A 245 -9.43 -4.60 -6.34
C LEU A 245 -10.06 -5.74 -5.53
N PHE A 246 -10.67 -5.42 -4.39
CA PHE A 246 -11.37 -6.37 -3.54
C PHE A 246 -12.48 -7.09 -4.31
N ARG A 247 -13.34 -6.35 -5.01
CA ARG A 247 -14.40 -6.94 -5.85
C ARG A 247 -13.85 -7.89 -6.91
N ARG A 248 -12.72 -7.54 -7.53
CA ARG A 248 -12.06 -8.40 -8.52
C ARG A 248 -11.52 -9.67 -7.89
N LEU A 249 -10.83 -9.60 -6.75
CA LEU A 249 -10.33 -10.77 -6.02
C LEU A 249 -11.47 -11.71 -5.63
N VAL A 250 -12.59 -11.17 -5.13
CA VAL A 250 -13.79 -11.96 -4.80
C VAL A 250 -14.35 -12.64 -6.06
N LYS A 251 -14.49 -11.90 -7.16
CA LYS A 251 -14.97 -12.44 -8.43
C LYS A 251 -14.08 -13.57 -8.93
N THR A 252 -12.76 -13.38 -8.95
CA THR A 252 -11.79 -14.40 -9.36
C THR A 252 -11.92 -15.67 -8.52
N ARG A 253 -11.98 -15.53 -7.20
CA ARG A 253 -12.17 -16.68 -6.31
C ARG A 253 -13.48 -17.39 -6.57
N ALA A 254 -14.57 -16.66 -6.75
CA ALA A 254 -15.88 -17.24 -7.06
C ALA A 254 -15.85 -18.00 -8.39
N SER A 255 -15.25 -17.42 -9.44
CA SER A 255 -15.09 -18.09 -10.73
C SER A 255 -14.27 -19.38 -10.62
N LEU A 256 -13.14 -19.35 -9.91
CA LEU A 256 -12.33 -20.55 -9.67
C LEU A 256 -13.14 -21.63 -8.94
N LEU A 257 -13.81 -21.26 -7.84
CA LEU A 257 -14.64 -22.19 -7.07
C LEU A 257 -15.81 -22.75 -7.88
N ASN A 258 -16.42 -21.98 -8.77
CA ASN A 258 -17.52 -22.44 -9.63
C ASN A 258 -17.06 -23.40 -10.72
N ILE A 259 -15.80 -23.30 -11.16
CA ILE A 259 -15.24 -24.25 -12.13
C ILE A 259 -14.85 -25.54 -11.42
N ILE A 260 -14.40 -25.44 -10.17
CA ILE A 260 -13.83 -26.55 -9.40
C ILE A 260 -14.90 -27.32 -8.60
N GLY A 261 -15.98 -26.65 -8.20
CA GLY A 261 -17.08 -27.23 -7.39
C GLY A 261 -18.23 -27.74 -8.25
#